data_AF-A0A6A5G7M6-F1
#
_entry.id   AF-A0A6A5G7M6-F1
#
_cell.length_a   1.000
_cell.length_b   1.000
_cell.length_c   1.000
_cell.angle_alpha   90.00
_cell.angle_beta   90.00
_cell.angle_gamma   90.00
#
_symmetry.space_group_name_H-M   'P 1'
#
loop_
_entity.id
_entity.type
_entity.pdbx_description
1 polymer ?
#
loop_
_entity_poly.entity_id
_entity_poly.type
_entity_poly.pdbx_seq_one_letter_code
_entity_poly.pdbx_strand_id
1 'polypeptide(L)'
;MFMVILMVSSESLPHEVLSHDELVEKENLRKACENNMCHAFTECQPVKQKNRESGDWEYVPICMKVPSCATKKCDHEEKCAMIEVKCHFTPCFKIPTCLPDVNDAAQEYQMSPAFLV
;
A
#
# COMPACT_ATOMS: atom_id res chain seq x y z
N MET A 1 -44.28 -38.00 7.76
CA MET A 1 -44.37 -36.63 7.20
C MET A 1 -43.03 -35.97 7.45
N PHE A 2 -42.45 -35.39 6.39
CA PHE A 2 -41.03 -35.11 6.20
C PHE A 2 -40.46 -34.03 7.14
N MET A 3 -39.31 -34.28 7.78
CA MET A 3 -38.40 -33.21 8.26
C MET A 3 -37.26 -33.10 7.26
N VAL A 4 -37.29 -32.03 6.46
CA VAL A 4 -36.22 -31.64 5.55
C VAL A 4 -35.24 -30.80 6.38
N ILE A 5 -34.07 -31.37 6.70
CA ILE A 5 -32.97 -30.62 7.31
C ILE A 5 -32.27 -29.87 6.17
N LEU A 6 -32.48 -28.56 6.11
CA LEU A 6 -31.78 -27.66 5.21
C LEU A 6 -30.30 -27.61 5.59
N MET A 7 -29.45 -28.29 4.82
CA MET A 7 -28.03 -27.98 4.74
C MET A 7 -27.88 -26.75 3.86
N VAL A 8 -27.67 -25.58 4.46
CA VAL A 8 -27.18 -24.39 3.73
C VAL A 8 -25.75 -24.14 4.19
N SER A 9 -24.86 -24.38 3.24
CA SER A 9 -23.43 -24.11 3.27
C SER A 9 -23.14 -22.76 3.89
N SER A 10 -22.46 -22.78 5.05
CA SER A 10 -21.66 -21.65 5.47
C SER A 10 -20.35 -21.74 4.70
N GLU A 11 -20.24 -21.01 3.59
CA GLU A 11 -18.95 -20.69 2.97
C GLU A 11 -18.11 -19.96 4.02
N SER A 12 -17.25 -20.72 4.70
CA SER A 12 -16.23 -20.18 5.57
C SER A 12 -15.25 -19.39 4.71
N LEU A 13 -15.24 -18.05 4.86
CA LEU A 13 -14.08 -17.25 4.51
C LEU A 13 -12.84 -17.89 5.16
N PRO A 14 -11.73 -18.10 4.43
CA PRO A 14 -10.48 -18.47 5.07
C PRO A 14 -10.02 -17.26 5.90
N HIS A 15 -10.25 -17.30 7.20
CA HIS A 15 -9.45 -16.51 8.14
C HIS A 15 -8.01 -17.01 7.98
N GLU A 16 -7.17 -16.26 7.26
CA GLU A 16 -5.73 -16.50 7.23
C GLU A 16 -5.21 -16.36 8.67
N VAL A 17 -4.99 -17.49 9.33
CA VAL A 17 -4.33 -17.55 10.63
C VAL A 17 -2.85 -17.31 10.36
N LEU A 18 -2.44 -16.04 10.43
CA LEU A 18 -1.04 -15.65 10.33
C LEU A 18 -0.23 -16.41 11.39
N SER A 19 0.78 -17.16 10.98
CA SER A 19 1.59 -17.98 11.88
C SER A 19 2.32 -17.11 12.92
N HIS A 20 2.71 -17.70 14.06
CA HIS A 20 3.45 -16.97 15.10
C HIS A 20 4.74 -16.35 14.54
N ASP A 21 5.43 -17.06 13.65
CA ASP A 21 6.64 -16.58 12.98
C ASP A 21 6.38 -15.37 12.06
N GLU A 22 5.27 -15.37 11.31
CA GLU A 22 4.89 -14.24 10.45
C GLU A 22 4.45 -13.00 11.25
N LEU A 23 3.82 -13.19 12.42
CA LEU A 23 3.48 -12.10 13.34
C LEU A 23 4.73 -11.45 13.92
N VAL A 24 5.71 -12.26 14.33
CA VAL A 24 7.00 -11.78 14.85
C VAL A 24 7.79 -11.05 13.75
N GLU A 25 7.80 -11.57 12.53
CA GLU A 25 8.45 -10.90 11.40
C GLU A 25 7.79 -9.54 11.07
N LYS A 26 6.45 -9.48 11.04
CA LYS A 26 5.70 -8.24 10.81
C LYS A 26 5.94 -7.20 11.91
N GLU A 27 6.04 -7.64 13.16
CA GLU A 27 6.36 -6.75 14.28
C GLU A 27 7.79 -6.19 14.17
N ASN A 28 8.77 -7.03 13.81
CA ASN A 28 10.15 -6.61 13.60
C ASN A 28 10.30 -5.64 12.42
N LEU A 29 9.57 -5.86 11.32
CA LEU A 29 9.48 -4.92 10.19
C LEU A 29 8.95 -3.56 10.62
N ARG A 30 7.90 -3.53 11.46
CA ARG A 30 7.32 -2.28 11.97
C ARG A 30 8.29 -1.53 12.89
N LYS A 31 8.91 -2.24 13.84
CA LYS A 31 9.83 -1.67 14.82
C LYS A 31 11.07 -1.05 14.19
N ALA A 32 11.57 -1.61 13.08
CA ALA A 32 12.76 -1.10 12.40
C ALA A 32 12.62 0.40 12.03
N CYS A 33 11.44 0.83 11.55
CA CYS A 33 11.20 2.21 11.12
C CYS A 33 10.48 3.09 12.15
N GLU A 34 9.96 2.53 13.25
CA GLU A 34 9.13 3.24 14.23
C GLU A 34 9.88 4.42 14.91
N ASN A 35 11.20 4.30 15.07
CA ASN A 35 12.04 5.30 15.72
C ASN A 35 12.97 6.09 14.77
N ASN A 36 12.88 5.86 13.44
CA ASN A 36 13.80 6.45 12.48
C ASN A 36 13.14 7.55 11.65
N MET A 37 13.49 8.80 11.95
CA MET A 37 13.07 9.95 11.17
C MET A 37 13.96 10.13 9.93
N CYS A 38 13.44 9.73 8.78
CA CYS A 38 14.05 10.00 7.48
C CYS A 38 13.85 11.46 7.04
N HIS A 39 14.70 11.95 6.13
CA HIS A 39 14.56 13.26 5.51
C HIS A 39 13.21 13.38 4.76
N ALA A 40 12.67 14.59 4.60
CA ALA A 40 11.33 14.84 4.02
C ALA A 40 11.09 14.29 2.59
N PHE A 41 12.16 13.90 1.87
CA PHE A 41 12.09 13.32 0.52
C PHE A 41 12.56 11.87 0.48
N THR A 42 12.63 11.23 1.63
CA THR A 42 13.07 9.84 1.80
C THR A 42 12.09 9.11 2.71
N GLU A 43 11.89 7.83 2.45
CA GLU A 43 11.02 6.97 3.25
C GLU A 43 11.84 5.87 3.89
N CYS A 44 11.48 5.51 5.13
CA CYS A 44 12.15 4.42 5.84
C CYS A 44 11.70 3.08 5.26
N GLN A 45 12.68 2.24 4.92
CA GLN A 45 12.46 0.92 4.36
C GLN A 45 13.24 -0.09 5.20
N PRO A 46 12.57 -1.09 5.81
CA PRO A 46 13.25 -2.11 6.60
C PRO A 46 13.94 -3.10 5.67
N VAL A 47 15.25 -3.26 5.81
CA VAL A 47 16.06 -4.19 4.99
C VAL A 47 16.65 -5.28 5.87
N LYS A 48 16.46 -6.53 5.45
CA LYS A 48 17.03 -7.70 6.13
C LYS A 48 18.53 -7.74 5.88
N GLN A 49 19.31 -7.52 6.92
CA GLN A 49 20.77 -7.50 6.86
C GLN A 49 21.34 -8.49 7.86
N LYS A 50 22.48 -9.11 7.52
CA LYS A 50 23.20 -9.98 8.44
C LYS A 50 24.10 -9.13 9.33
N ASN A 51 23.87 -9.20 10.64
CA ASN A 51 24.73 -8.57 11.62
C ASN A 51 26.13 -9.22 11.56
N ARG A 52 27.17 -8.40 11.42
CA ARG A 52 28.55 -8.89 11.26
C ARG A 52 29.16 -9.39 12.57
N GLU A 53 28.63 -8.96 13.71
CA GLU A 53 29.14 -9.29 15.04
C GLU A 53 28.44 -10.53 15.62
N SER A 54 27.10 -10.60 15.53
CA SER A 54 26.34 -11.75 16.04
C SER A 54 26.12 -12.86 15.01
N GLY A 55 26.18 -12.54 13.72
CA GLY A 55 25.87 -13.48 12.64
C GLY A 55 24.37 -13.70 12.39
N ASP A 56 23.50 -13.04 13.16
CA ASP A 56 22.05 -13.12 13.03
C ASP A 56 21.52 -12.23 11.91
N TRP A 57 20.29 -12.51 11.44
CA TRP A 57 19.58 -11.65 10.51
C TRP A 57 18.72 -10.65 11.29
N GLU A 58 18.89 -9.37 11.00
CA GLU A 58 18.12 -8.29 11.61
C GLU A 58 17.52 -7.36 10.53
N TYR A 59 16.45 -6.65 10.88
CA TYR A 59 15.86 -5.64 10.01
C TYR A 59 16.43 -4.27 10.36
N VAL A 60 17.21 -3.72 9.43
CA VAL A 60 17.88 -2.42 9.59
C VAL A 60 17.07 -1.35 8.82
N PRO A 61 16.79 -0.19 9.43
CA PRO A 61 16.14 0.93 8.77
C PRO A 61 17.07 1.59 7.76
N ILE A 62 16.61 1.75 6.52
CA ILE A 62 17.32 2.51 5.48
C ILE A 62 16.39 3.59 4.94
N CYS A 63 16.87 4.84 4.87
CA CYS A 63 16.13 5.92 4.23
C CYS A 63 16.37 5.90 2.72
N MET A 64 15.37 5.51 1.94
CA MET A 64 15.45 5.48 0.48
C MET A 64 14.78 6.71 -0.11
N LYS A 65 15.36 7.28 -1.17
CA LYS A 65 14.75 8.39 -1.90
C LYS A 65 13.48 7.89 -2.57
N VAL A 66 12.34 8.48 -2.20
CA VAL A 66 11.07 8.16 -2.85
C VAL A 66 10.74 9.20 -3.90
N PRO A 67 10.26 8.79 -5.08
CA PRO A 67 9.73 9.71 -6.07
C PRO A 67 8.62 10.54 -5.42
N SER A 68 8.71 11.87 -5.51
CA SER A 68 7.69 12.77 -4.95
C SER A 68 7.34 13.88 -5.92
N CYS A 69 6.14 14.43 -5.77
CA CYS A 69 5.69 15.58 -6.55
C CYS A 69 6.56 16.83 -6.33
N ALA A 70 7.28 16.94 -5.21
CA ALA A 70 8.23 18.02 -5.00
C ALA A 70 9.41 17.99 -5.99
N THR A 71 9.68 16.83 -6.60
CA THR A 71 10.80 16.63 -7.54
C THR A 71 10.35 16.38 -8.98
N LYS A 72 9.04 16.20 -9.23
CA LYS A 72 8.49 15.94 -10.55
C LYS A 72 8.10 17.26 -11.21
N LYS A 73 8.60 17.50 -12.43
CA LYS A 73 8.16 18.61 -13.28
C LYS A 73 7.01 18.10 -14.16
N CYS A 74 5.86 18.75 -14.06
CA CYS A 74 4.71 18.52 -14.92
C CYS A 74 4.58 19.69 -15.90
N ASP A 75 3.85 19.48 -16.99
CA ASP A 75 3.56 20.55 -17.96
C ASP A 75 2.59 21.59 -17.36
N HIS A 76 2.49 22.76 -17.99
CA HIS A 76 1.75 23.92 -17.44
C HIS A 76 0.26 23.64 -17.15
N GLU A 77 -0.35 22.68 -17.84
CA GLU A 77 -1.76 22.30 -17.68
C GLU A 77 -1.95 21.04 -16.82
N GLU A 78 -0.87 20.57 -16.19
CA GLU A 78 -0.88 19.36 -15.37
C GLU A 78 -0.55 19.66 -13.92
N LYS A 79 -1.21 18.95 -13.01
CA LYS A 79 -0.86 18.91 -11.58
C LYS A 79 -0.26 17.57 -11.23
N CYS A 80 0.76 17.59 -10.38
CA CYS A 80 1.32 16.36 -9.84
C CYS A 80 0.45 15.85 -8.69
N ALA A 81 0.03 14.59 -8.78
CA ALA A 81 -0.65 13.86 -7.72
C ALA A 81 0.16 12.61 -7.33
N MET A 82 0.12 12.25 -6.04
CA MET A 82 0.66 10.99 -5.55
C MET A 82 -0.41 9.90 -5.69
N ILE A 83 -0.30 9.04 -6.70
CA ILE A 83 -1.27 7.97 -6.97
C ILE A 83 -0.84 6.70 -6.26
N GLU A 84 -1.76 6.11 -5.49
CA GLU A 84 -1.55 4.80 -4.88
C GLU A 84 -1.71 3.70 -5.93
N VAL A 85 -0.64 2.92 -6.15
CA VAL A 85 -0.67 1.79 -7.07
C VAL A 85 -0.95 0.53 -6.27
N LYS A 86 -2.07 -0.13 -6.56
CA LYS A 86 -2.38 -1.43 -5.97
C LYS A 86 -1.39 -2.46 -6.50
N CYS A 87 -0.63 -3.04 -5.58
CA CYS A 87 0.35 -4.07 -5.90
C CYS A 87 -0.16 -5.41 -5.37
N HIS A 88 -0.12 -6.46 -6.20
CA HIS A 88 -0.55 -7.80 -5.80
C HIS A 88 0.47 -8.51 -4.89
N PHE A 89 1.76 -8.15 -4.98
CA PHE A 89 2.86 -8.90 -4.34
C PHE A 89 3.92 -8.01 -3.66
N THR A 90 3.72 -6.69 -3.62
CA THR A 90 4.62 -5.74 -2.95
C THR A 90 3.80 -4.77 -2.11
N PRO A 91 4.36 -4.18 -1.04
CA PRO A 91 3.68 -3.11 -0.31
C PRO A 91 3.27 -2.01 -1.29
N CYS A 92 2.02 -1.56 -1.19
CA CYS A 92 1.49 -0.49 -2.03
C CYS A 92 2.39 0.74 -1.90
N PHE A 93 2.89 1.25 -3.02
CA PHE A 93 3.70 2.46 -3.06
C PHE A 93 2.95 3.56 -3.83
N LYS A 94 3.23 4.80 -3.47
CA LYS A 94 2.68 5.98 -4.14
C LYS A 94 3.65 6.46 -5.20
N ILE A 95 3.16 6.73 -6.40
CA ILE A 95 3.97 7.30 -7.49
C ILE A 95 3.53 8.73 -7.79
N PRO A 96 4.46 9.65 -8.04
CA PRO A 96 4.13 10.99 -8.52
C PRO A 96 3.76 10.90 -10.00
N THR A 97 2.54 11.30 -10.33
CA THR A 97 1.98 11.27 -11.68
C THR A 97 1.46 12.65 -12.03
N CYS A 98 1.78 13.11 -13.25
CA CYS A 98 1.19 14.33 -13.77
C CYS A 98 -0.18 13.97 -14.33
N LEU A 99 -1.20 14.64 -13.84
CA LEU A 99 -2.57 14.51 -14.29
C LEU A 99 -3.02 15.87 -14.84
N PRO A 100 -3.88 15.92 -15.85
CA PRO A 100 -4.46 17.17 -16.30
C PRO A 100 -5.11 17.89 -15.12
N ASP A 101 -4.98 19.20 -15.06
CA ASP A 101 -5.64 20.05 -14.06
C ASP A 101 -7.14 20.17 -14.36
N VAL A 102 -7.83 19.03 -14.33
CA VAL A 102 -9.29 18.98 -14.38
C VAL A 102 -9.76 19.36 -12.99
N ASN A 103 -10.41 20.51 -12.89
CA ASN A 103 -11.16 20.88 -11.70
C ASN A 103 -12.19 19.77 -11.48
N ASP A 104 -12.15 19.00 -10.39
CA ASP A 104 -13.16 17.96 -10.07
C ASP A 104 -14.59 18.52 -9.97
N ALA A 105 -14.73 19.85 -9.98
CA ALA A 105 -16.00 20.56 -10.11
C ALA A 105 -16.48 20.74 -11.57
N ALA A 106 -15.73 20.25 -12.57
CA ALA A 106 -16.15 20.26 -13.96
C ALA A 106 -17.32 19.27 -14.15
N GLN A 107 -18.50 19.84 -14.27
CA GLN A 107 -19.81 19.21 -14.43
C GLN A 107 -19.86 18.19 -15.59
N GLU A 108 -18.87 18.21 -16.50
CA GLU A 108 -18.77 17.38 -17.71
C GLU A 108 -18.48 15.89 -17.42
N TYR A 109 -17.96 15.55 -16.23
CA TYR A 109 -17.72 14.16 -15.82
C TYR A 109 -18.79 13.61 -14.86
N GLN A 110 -19.78 14.41 -14.46
CA GLN A 110 -20.98 13.93 -13.76
C GLN A 110 -22.00 13.36 -14.76
N MET A 111 -21.59 12.40 -15.58
CA MET A 111 -22.56 11.64 -16.37
C MET A 111 -23.31 10.71 -15.42
N SER A 112 -24.59 11.00 -15.19
CA SER A 112 -25.53 10.09 -14.53
C SER A 112 -25.46 8.71 -15.18
N PRO A 113 -25.52 7.59 -14.42
CA PRO A 113 -25.50 6.26 -15.01
C PRO A 113 -26.66 6.14 -16.00
N ALA A 114 -26.35 5.81 -17.24
CA ALA A 114 -27.36 5.54 -18.25
C ALA A 114 -28.15 4.29 -17.82
N PHE A 115 -29.41 4.49 -17.43
CA PHE A 115 -30.35 3.39 -17.30
C PHE A 115 -30.61 2.82 -18.69
N LEU A 116 -30.08 1.63 -18.94
CA LEU A 116 -30.50 0.79 -20.07
C LEU A 116 -31.91 0.28 -19.75
N VAL A 117 -32.90 0.75 -20.51
CA VAL A 117 -34.29 0.24 -20.52
C VAL A 117 -34.40 -0.80 -21.62
#